data_AF-A0A0G1MD35-F1
#
_entry.id   AF-A0A0G1MD35-F1
#
_cell.length_a   1.000
_cell.length_b   1.000
_cell.length_c   1.000
_cell.angle_alpha   90.00
_cell.angle_beta   90.00
_cell.angle_gamma   90.00
#
_symmetry.space_group_name_H-M   'P 1'
#
loop_
_entity.id
_entity.type
_entity.pdbx_description
1 polymer ?
#
loop_
_entity_poly.entity_id
_entity_poly.type
_entity_poly.pdbx_seq_one_letter_code
_entity_poly.pdbx_strand_id
1 'polypeptide(L)'
;MEFWGVNLATVLMATGVYAIAAVLGALVLPLFFAPKRLLRFISGITENELNIRDKILLPVSKIFIRFNVHPNVITIVGVVLVAWLLAAFIQDASPIMIFTLTFLAGFSDMIDGPVARASGKVTIGGGIMDMARDVMLILVVTAGIIMNHLIDPRILIWFFGGEAVIFILKIWESSRRGIEKTIVDGFLWRAAGEGKPAVDRIKFFFFVAAVIAALLNPLMGFAFAPLINTLFALTIFSILFSIVIHAFLIRAVSTAEV
;
A
#
# COMPACT_ATOMS: atom_id res chain seq x y z
N MET A 1 -18.34 9.85 22.53
CA MET A 1 -18.36 10.52 21.21
C MET A 1 -18.34 9.43 20.16
N GLU A 2 -19.45 9.21 19.48
CA GLU A 2 -19.51 8.34 18.30
C GLU A 2 -19.36 9.22 17.07
N PHE A 3 -18.32 8.97 16.27
CA PHE A 3 -18.18 9.58 14.96
C PHE A 3 -18.48 8.45 13.96
N TRP A 4 -19.60 8.53 13.25
CA TRP A 4 -19.95 7.55 12.19
C TRP A 4 -19.99 6.09 12.64
N GLY A 5 -20.51 5.81 13.85
CA GLY A 5 -20.59 4.44 14.39
C GLY A 5 -19.26 3.82 14.82
N VAL A 6 -18.16 4.59 14.79
CA VAL A 6 -16.87 4.26 15.38
C VAL A 6 -16.85 4.77 16.82
N ASN A 7 -16.54 3.88 17.75
CA ASN A 7 -16.42 4.18 19.18
C ASN A 7 -15.00 3.87 19.69
N LEU A 8 -14.70 4.34 20.90
CA LEU A 8 -13.42 4.12 21.56
C LEU A 8 -13.09 2.62 21.69
N ALA A 9 -14.09 1.77 21.93
CA ALA A 9 -13.91 0.33 22.04
C ALA A 9 -13.34 -0.29 20.75
N THR A 10 -13.79 0.17 19.58
CA THR A 10 -13.26 -0.29 18.27
C THR A 10 -11.79 0.07 18.11
N VAL A 11 -11.42 1.31 18.46
CA VAL A 11 -10.03 1.78 18.38
C VAL A 11 -9.13 1.01 19.34
N LEU A 12 -9.58 0.80 20.59
CA LEU A 12 -8.85 0.03 21.59
C LEU A 12 -8.70 -1.44 21.17
N MET A 13 -9.74 -2.04 20.60
CA MET A 13 -9.69 -3.41 20.08
C MET A 13 -8.66 -3.54 18.96
N ALA A 14 -8.70 -2.66 17.96
CA ALA A 14 -7.73 -2.67 16.87
C ALA A 14 -6.29 -2.52 17.39
N THR A 15 -6.09 -1.55 18.28
CA THR A 15 -4.78 -1.31 18.91
C THR A 15 -4.28 -2.50 19.71
N GLY A 16 -5.16 -3.16 20.48
CA GLY A 16 -4.83 -4.37 21.22
C GLY A 16 -4.42 -5.52 20.31
N VAL A 17 -5.11 -5.71 19.18
CA VAL A 17 -4.75 -6.72 18.18
C VAL A 17 -3.41 -6.41 17.52
N TYR A 18 -3.11 -5.15 17.20
CA TYR A 18 -1.79 -4.75 16.70
C TYR A 18 -0.68 -5.03 17.71
N ALA A 19 -0.91 -4.73 18.99
CA ALA A 19 0.05 -5.02 20.04
C ALA A 19 0.33 -6.51 20.16
N ILE A 20 -0.72 -7.36 20.10
CA ILE A 20 -0.56 -8.82 20.09
C ILE A 20 0.26 -9.25 18.86
N ALA A 21 -0.06 -8.75 17.67
CA ALA A 21 0.69 -9.06 16.45
C ALA A 21 2.17 -8.66 16.57
N ALA A 22 2.46 -7.48 17.11
CA ALA A 22 3.83 -7.03 17.35
C ALA A 22 4.56 -7.92 18.37
N VAL A 23 3.88 -8.34 19.46
CA VAL A 23 4.43 -9.28 20.46
C VAL A 23 4.72 -10.64 19.84
N LEU A 24 3.81 -11.17 18.99
CA LEU A 24 4.05 -12.42 18.27
C LEU A 24 5.29 -12.32 17.37
N GLY A 25 5.42 -11.22 16.61
CA GLY A 25 6.60 -10.97 15.79
C GLY A 25 7.88 -10.85 16.60
N ALA A 26 7.86 -10.05 17.67
CA ALA A 26 9.03 -9.79 18.48
C ALA A 26 9.45 -10.99 19.34
N LEU A 27 8.51 -11.75 19.91
CA LEU A 27 8.81 -12.78 20.91
C LEU A 27 8.70 -14.21 20.39
N VAL A 28 7.72 -14.50 19.53
CA VAL A 28 7.40 -15.87 19.10
C VAL A 28 8.13 -16.23 17.82
N LEU A 29 8.13 -15.36 16.82
CA LEU A 29 8.77 -15.63 15.53
C LEU A 29 10.28 -15.96 15.63
N PRO A 30 11.09 -15.36 16.53
CA PRO A 30 12.49 -15.74 16.74
C PRO A 30 12.71 -17.15 17.27
N LEU A 31 11.69 -17.79 17.87
CA LEU A 31 11.80 -19.18 18.31
C LEU A 31 11.89 -20.15 17.13
N PHE A 32 11.41 -19.74 15.95
CA PHE A 32 11.30 -20.59 14.77
C PHE A 32 12.20 -20.15 13.61
N PHE A 33 12.54 -18.85 13.53
CA PHE A 33 13.23 -18.29 12.36
C PHE A 33 14.49 -17.50 12.72
N ALA A 34 15.58 -17.79 12.01
CA ALA A 34 16.78 -16.97 12.06
C ALA A 34 16.58 -15.67 11.24
N PRO A 35 16.90 -14.49 11.77
CA PRO A 35 16.58 -13.24 11.10
C PRO A 35 17.21 -13.06 9.72
N LYS A 36 18.47 -13.45 9.55
CA LYS A 36 19.18 -13.41 8.26
C LYS A 36 18.51 -14.28 7.20
N ARG A 37 17.77 -15.33 7.59
CA ARG A 37 17.02 -16.18 6.63
C ARG A 37 15.72 -15.50 6.23
N LEU A 38 14.97 -14.95 7.18
CA LEU A 38 13.71 -14.27 6.88
C LEU A 38 13.93 -13.00 6.05
N LEU A 39 14.96 -12.21 6.36
CA LEU A 39 15.33 -11.04 5.56
C LEU A 39 15.63 -11.41 4.10
N ARG A 40 16.45 -12.46 3.88
CA ARG A 40 16.74 -12.97 2.54
C ARG A 40 15.50 -13.50 1.83
N PHE A 41 14.60 -14.13 2.56
CA PHE A 41 13.34 -14.60 2.00
C PHE A 41 12.43 -13.45 1.56
N ILE A 42 12.26 -12.42 2.40
CA ILE A 42 11.45 -11.24 2.08
C ILE A 42 12.08 -10.44 0.94
N SER A 43 13.40 -10.24 0.95
CA SER A 43 14.10 -9.56 -0.15
C SER A 43 13.95 -10.35 -1.46
N GLY A 44 14.12 -11.68 -1.41
CA GLY A 44 13.91 -12.55 -2.56
C GLY A 44 12.49 -12.51 -3.12
N ILE A 45 11.46 -12.49 -2.25
CA ILE A 45 10.06 -12.28 -2.70
C ILE A 45 9.92 -10.92 -3.37
N THR A 46 10.52 -9.88 -2.78
CA THR A 46 10.41 -8.51 -3.29
C THR A 46 11.08 -8.36 -4.65
N GLU A 47 12.29 -8.89 -4.82
CA GLU A 47 13.01 -8.91 -6.09
C GLU A 47 12.26 -9.74 -7.15
N ASN A 48 11.72 -10.90 -6.77
CA ASN A 48 10.94 -11.73 -7.69
C ASN A 48 9.65 -11.04 -8.14
N GLU A 49 8.91 -10.40 -7.23
CA GLU A 49 7.72 -9.63 -7.57
C GLU A 49 8.05 -8.49 -8.54
N LEU A 50 9.11 -7.72 -8.28
CA LEU A 50 9.57 -6.66 -9.16
C LEU A 50 9.94 -7.19 -10.55
N ASN A 51 10.70 -8.28 -10.61
CA ASN A 51 11.10 -8.92 -11.87
C ASN A 51 9.91 -9.44 -12.67
N ILE A 52 8.94 -10.06 -12.01
CA ILE A 52 7.72 -10.58 -12.65
C ILE A 52 6.88 -9.41 -13.17
N ARG A 53 6.65 -8.39 -12.33
CA ARG A 53 5.91 -7.18 -12.70
C ARG A 53 6.52 -6.52 -13.93
N ASP A 54 7.84 -6.32 -13.93
CA ASP A 54 8.54 -5.66 -15.02
C ASP A 54 8.48 -6.47 -16.32
N LYS A 55 8.60 -7.81 -16.23
CA LYS A 55 8.43 -8.70 -17.40
C LYS A 55 7.02 -8.63 -17.98
N ILE A 56 5.99 -8.66 -17.12
CA ILE A 56 4.59 -8.61 -17.55
C ILE A 56 4.28 -7.26 -18.19
N LEU A 57 4.79 -6.16 -17.63
CA LEU A 57 4.50 -4.81 -18.11
C LEU A 57 5.41 -4.34 -19.24
N LEU A 58 6.52 -5.04 -19.52
CA LEU A 58 7.46 -4.69 -20.57
C LEU A 58 6.82 -4.44 -21.95
N PRO A 59 5.84 -5.23 -22.45
CA PRO A 59 5.20 -4.96 -23.73
C PRO A 59 4.53 -3.58 -23.76
N VAL A 60 3.85 -3.21 -22.67
CA VAL A 60 3.20 -1.91 -22.53
C VAL A 60 4.24 -0.81 -22.36
N SER A 61 5.25 -1.02 -21.52
CA SER A 61 6.36 -0.06 -21.32
C SER A 61 7.10 0.25 -22.62
N LYS A 62 7.31 -0.74 -23.50
CA LYS A 62 7.95 -0.55 -24.81
C LYS A 62 7.19 0.44 -25.70
N ILE A 63 5.87 0.53 -25.58
CA ILE A 63 5.08 1.50 -26.33
C ILE A 63 5.47 2.92 -25.89
N PHE A 64 5.47 3.20 -24.59
CA PHE A 64 5.87 4.49 -24.04
C PHE A 64 7.32 4.85 -24.37
N ILE A 65 8.23 3.88 -24.28
CA ILE A 65 9.65 4.05 -24.62
C ILE A 65 9.81 4.39 -26.10
N ARG A 66 9.09 3.70 -27.00
CA ARG A 66 9.12 3.96 -28.45
C ARG A 66 8.70 5.39 -28.78
N PHE A 67 7.75 5.96 -28.04
CA PHE A 67 7.32 7.35 -28.19
C PHE A 67 8.14 8.34 -27.35
N ASN A 68 9.25 7.89 -26.73
CA ASN A 68 10.10 8.68 -25.84
C ASN A 68 9.34 9.40 -24.70
N VAL A 69 8.25 8.80 -24.22
CA VAL A 69 7.48 9.34 -23.10
C VAL A 69 8.34 9.28 -21.83
N HIS A 70 8.41 10.39 -21.10
CA HIS A 70 9.11 10.44 -19.83
C HIS A 70 8.25 9.80 -18.72
N PRO A 71 8.80 8.96 -17.81
CA PRO A 71 8.04 8.34 -16.72
C PRO A 71 7.20 9.32 -15.89
N ASN A 72 7.80 10.46 -15.51
CA ASN A 72 7.07 11.51 -14.77
C ASN A 72 5.81 12.03 -15.49
N VAL A 73 5.74 11.96 -16.82
CA VAL A 73 4.51 12.32 -17.56
C VAL A 73 3.40 11.31 -17.27
N ILE A 74 3.74 10.02 -17.17
CA ILE A 74 2.80 8.96 -16.79
C ILE A 74 2.30 9.20 -15.36
N THR A 75 3.20 9.54 -14.43
CA THR A 75 2.82 9.89 -13.05
C THR A 75 1.91 11.13 -13.00
N ILE A 76 2.20 12.18 -13.78
CA ILE A 76 1.35 13.39 -13.87
C ILE A 76 -0.03 13.05 -14.43
N VAL A 77 -0.12 12.21 -15.46
CA VAL A 77 -1.40 11.71 -15.97
C VAL A 77 -2.15 10.96 -14.86
N GLY A 78 -1.44 10.14 -14.07
CA GLY A 78 -1.97 9.50 -12.87
C GLY A 78 -2.57 10.49 -11.87
N VAL A 79 -1.90 11.60 -11.58
CA VAL A 79 -2.41 12.67 -10.71
C VAL A 79 -3.69 13.30 -11.29
N VAL A 80 -3.72 13.58 -12.60
CA VAL A 80 -4.91 14.12 -13.28
C VAL A 80 -6.09 13.14 -13.19
N LEU A 81 -5.83 11.84 -13.38
CA LEU A 81 -6.85 10.79 -13.22
C LEU A 81 -7.40 10.73 -11.79
N VAL A 82 -6.56 10.91 -10.77
CA VAL A 82 -6.99 11.00 -9.36
C VAL A 82 -7.85 12.25 -9.12
N ALA A 83 -7.49 13.39 -9.71
CA ALA A 83 -8.30 14.61 -9.62
C ALA A 83 -9.67 14.43 -10.29
N TRP A 84 -9.72 13.78 -11.45
CA TRP A 84 -10.99 13.43 -12.11
C TRP A 84 -11.80 12.41 -11.32
N LEU A 85 -11.15 11.45 -10.67
CA LEU A 85 -11.81 10.50 -9.77
C LEU A 85 -12.50 11.23 -8.61
N LEU A 86 -11.82 12.21 -7.99
CA LEU A 86 -12.42 13.05 -6.95
C LEU A 86 -13.64 13.81 -7.48
N ALA A 87 -13.53 14.43 -8.65
CA ALA A 87 -14.64 15.13 -9.28
C ALA A 87 -15.82 14.19 -9.58
N ALA A 88 -15.54 12.95 -10.00
CA ALA A 88 -16.55 11.92 -10.25
C ALA A 88 -17.28 11.51 -8.96
N PHE A 89 -16.57 11.40 -7.82
CA PHE A 89 -17.21 11.16 -6.52
C PHE A 89 -18.07 12.33 -6.06
N ILE A 90 -17.64 13.58 -6.27
CA ILE A 90 -18.40 14.78 -5.86
C ILE A 90 -19.67 14.97 -6.69
N GLN A 91 -19.64 14.57 -7.96
CA GLN A 91 -20.76 14.71 -8.88
C GLN A 91 -21.68 13.47 -8.93
N ASP A 92 -21.49 12.51 -8.03
CA ASP A 92 -22.24 11.24 -8.00
C ASP A 92 -22.27 10.54 -9.37
N ALA A 93 -21.11 10.52 -10.05
CA ALA A 93 -20.98 9.90 -11.35
C ALA A 93 -21.29 8.39 -11.30
N SER A 94 -21.63 7.80 -12.45
CA SER A 94 -21.96 6.37 -12.51
C SER A 94 -20.83 5.49 -11.94
N PRO A 95 -21.13 4.35 -11.28
CA PRO A 95 -20.10 3.51 -10.69
C PRO A 95 -19.10 2.95 -11.72
N ILE A 96 -19.51 2.79 -12.98
CA ILE A 96 -18.63 2.40 -14.10
C ILE A 96 -17.55 3.46 -14.36
N MET A 97 -17.92 4.75 -14.33
CA MET A 97 -16.97 5.85 -14.50
C MET A 97 -15.96 5.88 -13.34
N ILE A 98 -16.45 5.79 -12.11
CA ILE A 98 -15.59 5.77 -10.90
C ILE A 98 -14.64 4.57 -10.94
N PHE A 99 -15.14 3.39 -11.30
CA PHE A 99 -14.32 2.19 -11.51
C PHE A 99 -13.25 2.41 -12.58
N THR A 100 -13.64 2.94 -13.74
CA THR A 100 -12.73 3.18 -14.87
C THR A 100 -11.62 4.15 -14.46
N LEU A 101 -11.94 5.26 -13.82
CA LEU A 101 -10.97 6.25 -13.34
C LEU A 101 -10.05 5.66 -12.28
N THR A 102 -10.59 4.88 -11.33
CA THR A 102 -9.79 4.18 -10.31
C THR A 102 -8.83 3.18 -10.94
N PHE A 103 -9.31 2.39 -11.91
CA PHE A 103 -8.50 1.42 -12.64
C PHE A 103 -7.39 2.09 -13.45
N LEU A 104 -7.71 3.14 -14.21
CA LEU A 104 -6.71 3.87 -15.01
C LEU A 104 -5.68 4.58 -14.12
N ALA A 105 -6.11 5.15 -12.99
CA ALA A 105 -5.20 5.68 -11.99
C ALA A 105 -4.28 4.57 -11.49
N GLY A 106 -4.79 3.48 -10.89
CA GLY A 106 -3.93 2.39 -10.41
C GLY A 106 -3.03 1.78 -11.50
N PHE A 107 -3.50 1.68 -12.74
CA PHE A 107 -2.72 1.13 -13.84
C PHE A 107 -1.56 2.03 -14.26
N SER A 108 -1.74 3.35 -14.28
CA SER A 108 -0.63 4.28 -14.57
C SER A 108 0.49 4.21 -13.52
N ASP A 109 0.16 3.88 -12.27
CA ASP A 109 1.12 3.58 -11.18
C ASP A 109 1.96 2.33 -11.45
N MET A 110 1.29 1.30 -11.96
CA MET A 110 2.00 0.07 -12.27
C MET A 110 3.03 0.27 -13.40
N ILE A 111 2.81 1.23 -14.31
CA ILE A 111 3.60 1.41 -15.55
C ILE A 111 4.78 2.37 -15.39
N ASP A 112 4.64 3.46 -14.63
CA ASP A 112 5.66 4.52 -14.62
C ASP A 112 7.03 4.02 -14.11
N GLY A 113 7.05 3.18 -13.08
CA GLY A 113 8.25 2.54 -12.54
C GLY A 113 8.96 1.65 -13.56
N PRO A 114 8.29 0.65 -14.17
CA PRO A 114 8.86 -0.14 -15.26
C PRO A 114 9.37 0.69 -16.43
N VAL A 115 8.65 1.74 -16.85
CA VAL A 115 9.12 2.65 -17.90
C VAL A 115 10.39 3.38 -17.46
N ALA A 116 10.46 3.85 -16.21
CA ALA A 116 11.65 4.51 -15.66
C ALA A 116 12.87 3.58 -15.66
N ARG A 117 12.71 2.35 -15.19
CA ARG A 117 13.80 1.35 -15.16
C ARG A 117 14.25 0.95 -16.56
N ALA A 118 13.31 0.62 -17.45
CA ALA A 118 13.63 0.17 -18.80
C ALA A 118 14.18 1.29 -19.70
N SER A 119 13.90 2.56 -19.41
CA SER A 119 14.45 3.71 -20.15
C SER A 119 15.67 4.37 -19.49
N GLY A 120 16.12 3.87 -18.33
CA GLY A 120 17.24 4.47 -17.59
C GLY A 120 16.95 5.85 -17.01
N LYS A 121 15.66 6.18 -16.78
CA LYS A 121 15.18 7.50 -16.31
C LYS A 121 14.72 7.48 -14.84
N VAL A 122 15.29 6.61 -14.01
CA VAL A 122 14.98 6.54 -12.57
C VAL A 122 15.58 7.75 -11.87
N THR A 123 14.75 8.49 -11.12
CA THR A 123 15.18 9.68 -10.37
C THR A 123 14.51 9.74 -9.00
N ILE A 124 15.17 10.36 -8.01
CA ILE A 124 14.60 10.60 -6.68
C ILE A 124 13.34 11.48 -6.79
N GLY A 125 13.39 12.52 -7.63
CA GLY A 125 12.23 13.39 -7.88
C GLY A 125 11.02 12.64 -8.41
N GLY A 126 11.22 11.70 -9.34
CA GLY A 126 10.16 10.81 -9.82
C GLY A 126 9.57 9.95 -8.71
N GLY A 127 10.41 9.39 -7.82
CA GLY A 127 9.93 8.62 -6.66
C GLY A 127 9.19 9.43 -5.59
N ILE A 128 9.50 10.73 -5.45
CA ILE A 128 8.71 11.64 -4.60
C ILE A 128 7.35 11.90 -5.24
N MET A 129 7.29 12.12 -6.56
CA MET A 129 6.03 12.33 -7.29
C MET A 129 5.12 11.10 -7.19
N ASP A 130 5.68 9.91 -7.40
CA ASP A 130 5.03 8.61 -7.22
C ASP A 130 4.38 8.49 -5.84
N MET A 131 5.18 8.72 -4.78
CA MET A 131 4.69 8.68 -3.40
C MET A 131 3.59 9.70 -3.11
N ALA A 132 3.72 10.94 -3.58
CA ALA A 132 2.70 11.97 -3.38
C ALA A 132 1.39 11.59 -4.06
N ARG A 133 1.48 11.03 -5.26
CA ARG A 133 0.34 10.56 -6.05
C ARG A 133 -0.34 9.35 -5.43
N ASP A 134 0.40 8.40 -4.86
CA ASP A 134 -0.13 7.27 -4.09
C ASP A 134 -0.97 7.76 -2.90
N VAL A 135 -0.45 8.74 -2.16
CA VAL A 135 -1.15 9.37 -1.03
C VAL A 135 -2.43 10.06 -1.50
N MET A 136 -2.40 10.76 -2.64
CA MET A 136 -3.62 11.36 -3.20
C MET A 136 -4.66 10.29 -3.57
N LEU A 137 -4.25 9.20 -4.22
CA LEU A 137 -5.16 8.13 -4.63
C LEU A 137 -5.83 7.50 -3.40
N ILE A 138 -5.09 7.15 -2.37
CA ILE A 138 -5.67 6.55 -1.16
C ILE A 138 -6.63 7.51 -0.45
N LEU A 139 -6.29 8.80 -0.38
CA LEU A 139 -7.16 9.82 0.24
C LEU A 139 -8.45 10.00 -0.56
N VAL A 140 -8.38 10.13 -1.88
CA VAL A 140 -9.55 10.31 -2.75
C VAL A 140 -10.46 9.09 -2.72
N VAL A 141 -9.89 7.89 -2.85
CA VAL A 141 -10.66 6.64 -2.79
C VAL A 141 -11.32 6.49 -1.42
N THR A 142 -10.60 6.79 -0.34
CA THR A 142 -11.13 6.74 1.03
C THR A 142 -12.24 7.76 1.25
N ALA A 143 -12.08 8.99 0.77
CA ALA A 143 -13.12 10.00 0.86
C ALA A 143 -14.37 9.57 0.08
N GLY A 144 -14.19 9.05 -1.13
CA GLY A 144 -15.28 8.57 -1.98
C GLY A 144 -16.11 7.46 -1.33
N ILE A 145 -15.47 6.45 -0.73
CA ILE A 145 -16.18 5.36 -0.04
C ILE A 145 -16.90 5.82 1.23
N ILE A 146 -16.37 6.81 1.95
CA ILE A 146 -17.04 7.41 3.11
C ILE A 146 -18.28 8.18 2.65
N MET A 147 -18.13 9.08 1.67
CA MET A 147 -19.21 9.92 1.15
C MET A 147 -20.38 9.09 0.62
N ASN A 148 -20.08 7.94 0.01
CA ASN A 148 -21.07 7.04 -0.58
C ASN A 148 -21.53 5.91 0.37
N HIS A 149 -21.08 5.91 1.63
CA HIS A 149 -21.43 4.88 2.63
C HIS A 149 -21.23 3.43 2.15
N LEU A 150 -20.19 3.18 1.34
CA LEU A 150 -20.01 1.90 0.65
C LEU A 150 -19.50 0.79 1.56
N ILE A 151 -18.91 1.15 2.69
CA ILE A 151 -18.27 0.22 3.62
C ILE A 151 -18.53 0.62 5.07
N ASP A 152 -18.36 -0.32 6.00
CA ASP A 152 -18.34 -0.03 7.43
C ASP A 152 -17.11 0.86 7.76
N PRO A 153 -17.29 2.09 8.30
CA PRO A 153 -16.20 2.99 8.65
C PRO A 153 -15.17 2.38 9.61
N ARG A 154 -15.54 1.35 10.39
CA ARG A 154 -14.62 0.64 11.29
C ARG A 154 -13.46 0.00 10.54
N ILE A 155 -13.67 -0.42 9.29
CA ILE A 155 -12.61 -0.97 8.42
C ILE A 155 -11.49 0.06 8.21
N LEU A 156 -11.80 1.35 8.18
CA LEU A 156 -10.80 2.41 8.03
C LEU A 156 -9.92 2.56 9.26
N ILE A 157 -10.45 2.31 10.46
CA ILE A 157 -9.65 2.24 11.69
C ILE A 157 -8.68 1.06 11.62
N TRP A 158 -9.14 -0.08 11.09
CA TRP A 158 -8.28 -1.23 10.88
C TRP A 158 -7.18 -0.96 9.84
N PHE A 159 -7.55 -0.30 8.74
CA PHE A 159 -6.61 0.02 7.67
C PHE A 159 -5.58 1.07 8.09
N PHE A 160 -6.03 2.30 8.41
CA PHE A 160 -5.12 3.41 8.73
C PHE A 160 -4.41 3.24 10.07
N GLY A 161 -5.06 2.63 11.07
CA GLY A 161 -4.40 2.30 12.33
C GLY A 161 -3.26 1.31 12.12
N GLY A 162 -3.48 0.30 11.28
CA GLY A 162 -2.45 -0.64 10.84
C GLY A 162 -1.30 0.02 10.10
N GLU A 163 -1.60 0.87 9.11
CA GLU A 163 -0.60 1.65 8.37
C GLU A 163 0.26 2.51 9.29
N ALA A 164 -0.36 3.19 10.26
CA ALA A 164 0.35 4.02 11.22
C ALA A 164 1.32 3.18 12.06
N VAL A 165 0.89 2.01 12.54
CA VAL A 165 1.76 1.09 13.30
C VAL A 165 2.91 0.59 12.42
N ILE A 166 2.64 0.13 11.20
CA ILE A 166 3.68 -0.32 10.26
C ILE A 166 4.67 0.80 9.98
N PHE A 167 4.18 2.02 9.75
CA PHE A 167 5.02 3.19 9.50
C PHE A 167 5.96 3.48 10.68
N ILE A 168 5.45 3.44 11.91
CA ILE A 168 6.24 3.60 13.14
C ILE A 168 7.29 2.49 13.25
N LEU A 169 6.91 1.22 13.04
CA LEU A 169 7.84 0.09 13.10
C LEU A 169 8.94 0.22 12.04
N LYS A 170 8.63 0.70 10.84
CA LYS A 170 9.64 0.92 9.78
C LYS A 170 10.62 2.02 10.14
N ILE A 171 10.15 3.13 10.74
CA ILE A 171 11.05 4.17 11.26
C ILE A 171 11.97 3.60 12.33
N TRP A 172 11.43 2.78 13.24
CA TRP A 172 12.21 2.18 14.31
C TRP A 172 13.24 1.16 13.78
N GLU A 173 12.84 0.30 12.85
CA GLU A 173 13.71 -0.66 12.15
C GLU A 173 14.88 0.06 11.48
N SER A 174 14.57 1.12 10.73
CA SER A 174 15.56 1.93 10.04
C SER A 174 16.55 2.61 10.98
N SER A 175 16.04 3.26 12.04
CA SER A 175 16.86 3.89 13.07
C SER A 175 17.82 2.90 13.73
N ARG A 176 17.36 1.67 14.00
CA ARG A 176 18.22 0.61 14.56
C ARG A 176 19.28 0.09 13.60
N ARG A 177 19.06 0.16 12.29
CA ARG A 177 20.06 -0.26 11.29
C ARG A 177 21.08 0.83 10.99
N GLY A 178 20.93 2.03 11.56
CA GLY A 178 21.78 3.18 11.25
C GLY A 178 21.66 3.67 9.81
N ILE A 179 20.60 3.29 9.08
CA ILE A 179 20.38 3.65 7.67
C ILE A 179 19.97 5.11 7.55
N GLU A 180 19.06 5.57 8.40
CA GLU A 180 18.51 6.91 8.36
C GLU A 180 18.91 7.67 9.63
N LYS A 181 19.72 8.73 9.48
CA LYS A 181 20.12 9.59 10.60
C LYS A 181 19.03 10.60 10.96
N THR A 182 18.19 10.93 9.99
CA THR A 182 17.04 11.83 10.13
C THR A 182 15.80 11.27 9.45
N ILE A 183 14.62 11.78 9.81
CA ILE A 183 13.34 11.44 9.14
C ILE A 183 13.41 11.78 7.64
N VAL A 184 14.14 12.84 7.27
CA VAL A 184 14.32 13.27 5.88
C VAL A 184 15.15 12.27 5.09
N ASP A 185 16.24 11.76 5.67
CA ASP A 185 17.06 10.72 5.03
C ASP A 185 16.22 9.49 4.71
N GLY A 186 15.29 9.14 5.60
CA GLY A 186 14.39 8.03 5.38
C GLY A 186 13.31 8.23 4.35
N PHE A 187 12.78 9.44 4.31
CA PHE A 187 11.89 9.83 3.23
C PHE A 187 12.60 9.71 1.87
N LEU A 188 13.83 10.24 1.75
CA LEU A 188 14.62 10.19 0.53
C LEU A 188 15.04 8.76 0.15
N TRP A 189 15.41 7.95 1.13
CA TRP A 189 15.77 6.54 0.93
C TRP A 189 14.59 5.74 0.35
N ARG A 190 13.37 5.96 0.86
CA ARG A 190 12.15 5.36 0.29
C ARG A 190 11.78 5.93 -1.08
N ALA A 191 12.00 7.22 -1.30
CA ALA A 191 11.79 7.85 -2.60
C ALA A 191 12.77 7.32 -3.66
N ALA A 192 13.97 6.87 -3.26
CA ALA A 192 14.89 6.16 -4.14
C ALA A 192 14.42 4.73 -4.49
N GLY A 193 13.33 4.25 -3.89
CA GLY A 193 12.77 2.91 -4.13
C GLY A 193 13.30 1.83 -3.17
N GLU A 194 14.11 2.21 -2.18
CA GLU A 194 14.71 1.29 -1.22
C GLU A 194 13.77 0.97 -0.05
N GLY A 195 13.86 -0.24 0.50
CA GLY A 195 13.13 -0.60 1.73
C GLY A 195 11.62 -0.69 1.66
N LYS A 196 11.07 -0.97 0.48
CA LYS A 196 9.64 -1.27 0.28
C LYS A 196 9.45 -2.78 0.08
N PRO A 197 9.32 -3.60 1.16
CA PRO A 197 8.98 -5.00 1.02
C PRO A 197 7.72 -5.20 0.18
N ALA A 198 7.71 -6.19 -0.72
CA ALA A 198 6.50 -6.51 -1.48
C ALA A 198 5.33 -6.90 -0.57
N VAL A 199 5.61 -7.51 0.59
CA VAL A 199 4.60 -7.88 1.59
C VAL A 199 3.82 -6.67 2.11
N ASP A 200 4.42 -5.47 2.12
CA ASP A 200 3.73 -4.24 2.52
C ASP A 200 2.74 -3.76 1.45
N ARG A 201 2.92 -4.12 0.18
CA ARG A 201 2.05 -3.65 -0.91
C ARG A 201 0.75 -4.46 -1.03
N ILE A 202 0.77 -5.72 -0.59
CA ILE A 202 -0.35 -6.66 -0.70
C ILE A 202 -1.64 -6.11 -0.06
N LYS A 203 -1.52 -5.42 1.07
CA LYS A 203 -2.66 -4.81 1.77
C LYS A 203 -3.39 -3.77 0.93
N PHE A 204 -2.66 -2.95 0.19
CA PHE A 204 -3.24 -1.94 -0.71
C PHE A 204 -3.96 -2.61 -1.88
N PHE A 205 -3.42 -3.70 -2.43
CA PHE A 205 -4.09 -4.46 -3.48
C PHE A 205 -5.45 -4.98 -3.02
N PHE A 206 -5.52 -5.65 -1.86
CA PHE A 206 -6.78 -6.15 -1.33
C PHE A 206 -7.75 -5.02 -0.96
N PHE A 207 -7.25 -3.93 -0.40
CA PHE A 207 -8.08 -2.78 -0.05
C PHE A 207 -8.71 -2.14 -1.28
N VAL A 208 -7.92 -1.81 -2.30
CA VAL A 208 -8.42 -1.22 -3.55
C VAL A 208 -9.36 -2.18 -4.27
N ALA A 209 -9.06 -3.49 -4.31
CA ALA A 209 -9.95 -4.48 -4.87
C ALA A 209 -11.30 -4.56 -4.14
N ALA A 210 -11.28 -4.49 -2.79
CA ALA A 210 -12.50 -4.46 -1.98
C ALA A 210 -13.34 -3.22 -2.28
N VAL A 211 -12.70 -2.06 -2.40
CA VAL A 211 -13.37 -0.80 -2.75
C VAL A 211 -13.99 -0.86 -4.15
N ILE A 212 -13.25 -1.37 -5.13
CA ILE A 212 -13.76 -1.59 -6.48
C ILE A 212 -14.97 -2.54 -6.48
N ALA A 213 -14.89 -3.65 -5.74
CA ALA A 213 -15.99 -4.59 -5.61
C ALA A 213 -17.21 -3.94 -4.94
N ALA A 214 -17.02 -3.10 -3.91
CA ALA A 214 -18.08 -2.35 -3.26
C ALA A 214 -18.74 -1.33 -4.21
N LEU A 215 -17.94 -0.65 -5.04
CA LEU A 215 -18.45 0.29 -6.06
C LEU A 215 -19.29 -0.40 -7.13
N LEU A 216 -18.89 -1.59 -7.57
CA LEU A 216 -19.59 -2.32 -8.62
C LEU A 216 -20.76 -3.16 -8.11
N ASN A 217 -20.87 -3.40 -6.79
CA ASN A 217 -21.92 -4.22 -6.19
C ASN A 217 -23.35 -3.83 -6.61
N PRO A 218 -23.73 -2.53 -6.67
CA PRO A 218 -25.07 -2.14 -7.11
C PRO A 218 -25.40 -2.51 -8.57
N LEU A 219 -24.38 -2.68 -9.43
CA LEU A 219 -24.57 -2.94 -10.86
C LEU A 219 -24.68 -4.42 -11.20
N MET A 220 -24.15 -5.30 -10.36
CA MET A 220 -23.86 -6.69 -10.73
C MET A 220 -24.96 -7.68 -10.35
N GLY A 221 -26.02 -7.26 -9.65
CA GLY A 221 -27.22 -8.08 -9.38
C GLY A 221 -27.01 -9.36 -8.52
N PHE A 222 -25.77 -9.73 -8.21
CA PHE A 222 -25.38 -10.84 -7.34
C PHE A 222 -24.81 -10.32 -6.03
N ALA A 223 -24.92 -11.09 -4.95
CA ALA A 223 -24.41 -10.72 -3.63
C ALA A 223 -22.86 -10.74 -3.62
N PHE A 224 -22.22 -9.61 -3.96
CA PHE A 224 -20.76 -9.41 -3.84
C PHE A 224 -20.31 -9.22 -2.38
N ALA A 225 -21.24 -9.08 -1.45
CA ALA A 225 -20.94 -8.88 -0.03
C ALA A 225 -19.93 -9.89 0.56
N PRO A 226 -20.00 -11.21 0.30
CA PRO A 226 -18.98 -12.15 0.75
C PRO A 226 -17.59 -11.83 0.19
N LEU A 227 -17.49 -11.51 -1.11
CA LEU A 227 -16.21 -11.16 -1.74
C LEU A 227 -15.63 -9.88 -1.13
N ILE A 228 -16.44 -8.84 -0.96
CA ILE A 228 -16.03 -7.57 -0.35
C ILE A 228 -15.50 -7.82 1.07
N ASN A 229 -16.25 -8.58 1.88
CA ASN A 229 -15.85 -8.92 3.24
C ASN A 229 -14.57 -9.76 3.27
N THR A 230 -14.41 -10.72 2.36
CA THR A 230 -13.17 -11.51 2.22
C THR A 230 -11.99 -10.61 1.85
N LEU A 231 -12.13 -9.69 0.90
CA LEU A 231 -11.05 -8.79 0.50
C LEU A 231 -10.66 -7.83 1.64
N PHE A 232 -11.62 -7.31 2.41
CA PHE A 232 -11.29 -6.53 3.61
C PHE A 232 -10.66 -7.37 4.72
N ALA A 233 -11.11 -8.61 4.93
CA ALA A 233 -10.46 -9.52 5.87
C ALA A 233 -9.00 -9.82 5.46
N LEU A 234 -8.74 -10.03 4.17
CA LEU A 234 -7.39 -10.22 3.63
C LEU A 234 -6.54 -8.95 3.77
N THR A 235 -7.14 -7.77 3.63
CA THR A 235 -6.48 -6.48 3.90
C THR A 235 -6.00 -6.43 5.35
N ILE A 236 -6.89 -6.68 6.31
CA ILE A 236 -6.55 -6.67 7.75
C ILE A 236 -5.51 -7.74 8.07
N PHE A 237 -5.68 -8.95 7.54
CA PHE A 237 -4.72 -10.04 7.73
C PHE A 237 -3.32 -9.66 7.24
N SER A 238 -3.22 -9.06 6.06
CA SER A 238 -1.92 -8.64 5.49
C SER A 238 -1.26 -7.49 6.28
N ILE A 239 -2.04 -6.59 6.87
CA ILE A 239 -1.55 -5.59 7.83
C ILE A 239 -0.95 -6.28 9.05
N LEU A 240 -1.69 -7.19 9.68
CA LEU A 240 -1.22 -7.90 10.87
C LEU A 240 0.04 -8.72 10.56
N PHE A 241 0.09 -9.35 9.39
CA PHE A 241 1.27 -10.06 8.92
C PHE A 241 2.48 -9.13 8.76
N SER A 242 2.31 -7.94 8.14
CA SER A 242 3.39 -6.95 8.03
C SER A 242 3.87 -6.47 9.40
N ILE A 243 2.96 -6.23 10.37
CA ILE A 243 3.32 -5.87 11.76
C ILE A 243 4.18 -6.97 12.42
N VAL A 244 3.77 -8.25 12.30
CA VAL A 244 4.54 -9.40 12.82
C VAL A 244 5.95 -9.42 12.22
N ILE A 245 6.07 -9.23 10.91
CA ILE A 245 7.35 -9.21 10.21
C ILE A 245 8.24 -8.06 10.70
N HIS A 246 7.75 -6.82 10.71
CA HIS A 246 8.57 -5.67 11.12
C HIS A 246 8.98 -5.75 12.60
N ALA A 247 8.09 -6.19 13.49
CA ALA A 247 8.42 -6.37 14.90
C ALA A 247 9.53 -7.42 15.11
N PHE A 248 9.50 -8.51 14.35
CA PHE A 248 10.58 -9.50 14.33
C PHE A 248 11.92 -8.89 13.85
N LEU A 249 11.89 -8.14 12.75
CA LEU A 249 13.08 -7.53 12.16
C LEU A 249 13.74 -6.50 13.09
N ILE A 250 12.96 -5.72 13.83
CA ILE A 250 13.49 -4.77 14.83
C ILE A 250 14.28 -5.48 15.92
N ARG A 251 13.79 -6.62 16.42
CA ARG A 251 14.48 -7.40 17.46
C ARG A 251 15.74 -8.06 16.93
N ALA A 252 15.67 -8.58 15.71
CA ALA A 252 16.79 -9.20 15.05
C ALA A 252 18.02 -8.29 14.94
N VAL A 253 17.81 -7.02 14.61
CA VAL A 253 18.89 -6.03 14.50
C VAL A 253 19.59 -5.84 15.86
N SER A 254 18.85 -5.78 16.96
CA SER A 254 19.46 -5.69 18.31
C SER A 254 20.24 -6.92 18.76
N THR A 255 20.03 -8.09 18.14
CA THR A 255 20.77 -9.32 18.49
C THR A 255 21.95 -9.61 17.58
N ALA A 256 22.11 -8.88 16.46
CA ALA A 256 23.18 -9.11 15.49
C ALA A 256 24.45 -8.31 15.78
N GLU A 257 24.42 -7.42 16.78
CA GLU A 257 25.56 -6.61 17.26
C GLU A 257 26.21 -7.15 18.54
N VAL A 258 25.94 -8.42 18.91
CA VAL A 258 26.62 -9.14 20.00
C VAL A 258 27.33 -10.37 19.46
#